data_AF-A0A484HNI5-F1
#
_entry.id   AF-A0A484HNI5-F1
#
_cell.length_a   1.000
_cell.length_b   1.000
_cell.length_c   1.000
_cell.angle_alpha   90.00
_cell.angle_beta   90.00
_cell.angle_gamma   90.00
#
_symmetry.space_group_name_H-M   'P 1'
#
loop_
_entity.id
_entity.type
_entity.pdbx_description
1 polymer ?
#
loop_
_entity_poly.entity_id
_entity_poly.type
_entity_poly.pdbx_seq_one_letter_code
_entity_poly.pdbx_strand_id
1 'polypeptide(L)'
;QHRDRITRFGILKHRAKQQENFLWTLAKFKENYPKDAPSEESTRAIKSAQKLKECGNFLLFKNFYTIDQTKLSKFHVCGQHLLCPFCAGIRASKAIQKYTERVDEVLKKNRKLKPVLITFTVKNGIDLGERSSHLIKSFRTLLKRRRDYIKKGRGFNEFCKINGAMYSYENTYNEQTKEWHPHLHMFALLDDWIDQEELSQYWHSITGDSMIVDIRRVKKEKGLGYSKAAAEVCKYALKFGDLSVQNTWEAFKVLKGKRLSGAFGSLWGVKIPENLADDMPDEKDLPYLEMLYKFVFGKQSYYDLTMTRHVEPQNKDNADDEEQERRREGEGGRKLVANEDDVRSDEERADRRTRTTRGRKKQHWQVPPVTRVRVKKRIKRWDGYLCVMHMICLSRLQSLYFVARQSIRNMGFFIVFYSM
;
A
#
# COMPACT_ATOMS: atom_id res chain seq x y z
N GLN A 1 5.77 1.10 -14.21
CA GLN A 1 5.73 0.66 -12.79
C GLN A 1 5.98 1.82 -11.82
N HIS A 2 7.19 2.40 -11.77
CA HIS A 2 7.54 3.47 -10.81
C HIS A 2 6.64 4.72 -10.91
N ARG A 3 6.44 5.24 -12.13
CA ARG A 3 5.51 6.36 -12.40
C ARG A 3 4.11 6.12 -11.82
N ASP A 4 3.56 4.93 -12.07
CA ASP A 4 2.21 4.54 -11.66
C ASP A 4 2.08 4.46 -10.13
N ARG A 5 3.15 3.99 -9.47
CA ARG A 5 3.27 3.98 -8.00
C ARG A 5 3.28 5.40 -7.42
N ILE A 6 4.03 6.32 -8.03
CA ILE A 6 4.05 7.73 -7.63
C ILE A 6 2.67 8.37 -7.84
N THR A 7 2.04 8.19 -9.00
CA THR A 7 0.69 8.72 -9.28
C THR A 7 -0.34 8.19 -8.27
N ARG A 8 -0.30 6.89 -7.95
CA ARG A 8 -1.16 6.29 -6.91
C ARG A 8 -0.92 6.91 -5.53
N PHE A 9 0.34 7.13 -5.13
CA PHE A 9 0.64 7.82 -3.88
C PHE A 9 0.15 9.28 -3.90
N GLY A 10 0.27 9.99 -5.03
CA GLY A 10 -0.23 11.36 -5.22
C GLY A 10 -1.72 11.47 -4.97
N ILE A 11 -2.52 10.56 -5.54
CA ILE A 11 -3.97 10.47 -5.32
C ILE A 11 -4.29 10.19 -3.84
N LEU A 12 -3.59 9.23 -3.21
CA LEU A 12 -3.83 8.88 -1.81
C LEU A 12 -3.45 9.99 -0.83
N LYS A 13 -2.37 10.75 -1.10
CA LYS A 13 -1.98 11.93 -0.29
C LYS A 13 -2.84 13.16 -0.61
N HIS A 14 -3.34 13.33 -1.83
CA HIS A 14 -4.37 14.33 -2.15
C HIS A 14 -5.59 14.17 -1.25
N ARG A 15 -6.16 12.96 -1.20
CA ARG A 15 -7.32 12.68 -0.37
C ARG A 15 -7.01 12.78 1.13
N ALA A 16 -5.82 12.38 1.56
CA ALA A 16 -5.36 12.64 2.93
C ALA A 16 -5.27 14.15 3.25
N LYS A 17 -4.90 14.99 2.27
CA LYS A 17 -4.86 16.45 2.43
C LYS A 17 -6.26 17.09 2.42
N GLN A 18 -7.20 16.55 1.64
CA GLN A 18 -8.63 16.91 1.74
C GLN A 18 -9.18 16.58 3.13
N GLN A 19 -8.89 15.39 3.68
CA GLN A 19 -9.27 15.02 5.04
C GLN A 19 -8.63 15.94 6.08
N GLU A 20 -7.34 16.25 5.94
CA GLU A 20 -6.63 17.19 6.83
C GLU A 20 -7.31 18.56 6.85
N ASN A 21 -7.61 19.12 5.67
CA ASN A 21 -8.26 20.43 5.54
C ASN A 21 -9.66 20.42 6.18
N PHE A 22 -10.44 19.35 6.00
CA PHE A 22 -11.74 19.20 6.67
C PHE A 22 -11.62 19.14 8.20
N LEU A 23 -10.64 18.39 8.74
CA LEU A 23 -10.40 18.36 10.18
C LEU A 23 -9.97 19.71 10.75
N TRP A 24 -9.27 20.56 9.97
CA TRP A 24 -9.02 21.96 10.33
C TRP A 24 -10.30 22.82 10.33
N THR A 25 -11.30 22.55 9.47
CA THR A 25 -12.59 23.26 9.55
C THR A 25 -13.44 22.90 10.78
N LEU A 26 -13.24 21.69 11.33
CA LEU A 26 -13.86 21.30 12.60
C LEU A 26 -13.18 21.94 13.83
N ALA A 27 -11.96 22.46 13.67
CA ALA A 27 -11.23 23.19 14.70
C ALA A 27 -11.75 24.65 14.84
N LYS A 28 -13.05 24.82 15.12
CA LYS A 28 -13.65 26.14 15.34
C LYS A 28 -13.12 26.79 16.62
N PHE A 29 -12.24 27.77 16.47
CA PHE A 29 -11.83 28.68 17.56
C PHE A 29 -12.73 29.93 17.68
N LYS A 30 -13.51 30.28 16.66
CA LYS A 30 -14.11 31.64 16.51
C LYS A 30 -15.53 31.84 17.05
N GLU A 31 -16.23 30.80 17.51
CA GLU A 31 -17.64 30.92 17.95
C GLU A 31 -17.83 30.88 19.47
N ASN A 32 -16.82 30.48 20.26
CA ASN A 32 -16.93 30.24 21.71
C ASN A 32 -16.15 31.26 22.59
N TYR A 33 -16.07 32.52 22.15
CA TYR A 33 -15.24 33.56 22.78
C TYR A 33 -15.51 33.93 24.27
N PRO A 34 -16.58 33.45 24.95
CA PRO A 34 -16.71 33.67 26.40
C PRO A 34 -16.58 32.39 27.27
N LYS A 35 -16.28 31.21 26.70
CA LYS A 35 -16.10 29.95 27.48
C LYS A 35 -15.02 29.05 26.86
N ASP A 36 -13.76 29.35 27.17
CA ASP A 36 -12.56 28.70 26.63
C ASP A 36 -12.30 27.27 27.13
N ALA A 37 -13.12 26.33 26.66
CA ALA A 37 -12.80 24.91 26.64
C ALA A 37 -12.98 24.38 25.20
N PRO A 38 -11.91 24.01 24.47
CA PRO A 38 -12.06 23.40 23.16
C PRO A 38 -12.77 22.05 23.30
N SER A 39 -13.87 21.87 22.57
CA SER A 39 -14.68 20.65 22.66
C SER A 39 -13.82 19.40 22.43
N GLU A 40 -14.18 18.28 23.05
CA GLU A 40 -13.37 17.07 22.95
C GLU A 40 -13.24 16.60 21.49
N GLU A 41 -14.27 16.82 20.67
CA GLU A 41 -14.25 16.61 19.23
C GLU A 41 -13.27 17.55 18.50
N SER A 42 -13.29 18.86 18.78
CA SER A 42 -12.32 19.82 18.22
C SER A 42 -10.88 19.42 18.57
N THR A 43 -10.63 19.09 19.83
CA THR A 43 -9.32 18.61 20.31
C THR A 43 -8.88 17.31 19.63
N ARG A 44 -9.80 16.36 19.41
CA ARG A 44 -9.55 15.11 18.67
C ARG A 44 -9.29 15.35 17.17
N ALA A 45 -9.97 16.33 16.57
CA ALA A 45 -9.79 16.72 15.18
C ALA A 45 -8.42 17.38 14.96
N ILE A 46 -8.05 18.39 15.76
CA ILE A 46 -6.74 19.08 15.71
C ILE A 46 -5.58 18.07 15.82
N LYS A 47 -5.61 17.19 16.85
CA LYS A 47 -4.58 16.16 17.07
C LYS A 47 -4.48 15.13 15.94
N SER A 48 -5.47 15.04 15.06
CA SER A 48 -5.46 14.19 13.86
C SER A 48 -5.04 14.97 12.61
N ALA A 49 -5.48 16.22 12.46
CA ALA A 49 -5.07 17.12 11.39
C ALA A 49 -3.55 17.38 11.42
N GLN A 50 -2.98 17.66 12.60
CA GLN A 50 -1.54 17.78 12.80
C GLN A 50 -0.77 16.55 12.29
N LYS A 51 -1.23 15.34 12.61
CA LYS A 51 -0.60 14.10 12.15
C LYS A 51 -0.75 13.88 10.64
N LEU A 52 -1.91 14.21 10.05
CA LEU A 52 -2.11 14.13 8.60
C LEU A 52 -1.25 15.15 7.81
N LYS A 53 -1.00 16.33 8.39
CA LYS A 53 -0.15 17.40 7.82
C LYS A 53 1.25 16.92 7.48
N GLU A 54 1.87 16.14 8.35
CA GLU A 54 3.26 15.66 8.21
C GLU A 54 3.38 14.35 7.40
N CYS A 55 2.28 13.62 7.23
CA CYS A 55 2.27 12.30 6.63
C CYS A 55 2.59 12.34 5.13
N GLY A 56 3.61 11.60 4.67
CA GLY A 56 3.90 11.41 3.24
C GLY A 56 4.28 12.66 2.46
N ASN A 57 4.70 13.76 3.10
CA ASN A 57 5.09 14.99 2.38
C ASN A 57 6.34 14.81 1.51
N PHE A 58 7.23 13.89 1.89
CA PHE A 58 8.44 13.54 1.17
C PHE A 58 8.54 12.02 1.00
N LEU A 59 8.97 11.57 -0.18
CA LEU A 59 9.25 10.16 -0.50
C LEU A 59 10.67 10.06 -1.07
N LEU A 60 11.55 9.31 -0.40
CA LEU A 60 12.88 8.97 -0.91
C LEU A 60 12.83 7.57 -1.52
N PHE A 61 13.03 7.50 -2.84
CA PHE A 61 13.21 6.24 -3.56
C PHE A 61 14.69 5.97 -3.85
N LYS A 62 15.06 4.69 -3.93
CA LYS A 62 16.34 4.21 -4.46
C LYS A 62 16.06 3.41 -5.71
N ASN A 63 16.59 3.85 -6.85
CA ASN A 63 16.48 3.14 -8.12
C ASN A 63 17.79 2.39 -8.42
N PHE A 64 17.75 1.07 -8.21
CA PHE A 64 18.82 0.15 -8.58
C PHE A 64 18.70 -0.15 -10.07
N TYR A 65 19.26 0.74 -10.89
CA TYR A 65 19.13 0.71 -12.35
C TYR A 65 19.83 -0.49 -13.00
N THR A 66 20.75 -1.15 -12.29
CA THR A 66 21.40 -2.41 -12.68
C THR A 66 20.45 -3.60 -12.72
N ILE A 67 19.40 -3.59 -11.89
CA ILE A 67 18.43 -4.68 -11.71
C ILE A 67 16.98 -4.27 -12.02
N ASP A 68 16.78 -3.07 -12.58
CA ASP A 68 15.49 -2.41 -12.84
C ASP A 68 14.52 -2.41 -11.64
N GLN A 69 15.03 -2.13 -10.43
CA GLN A 69 14.21 -2.09 -9.21
C GLN A 69 14.22 -0.71 -8.53
N THR A 70 13.04 -0.07 -8.47
CA THR A 70 12.83 1.15 -7.69
C THR A 70 12.14 0.88 -6.35
N LYS A 71 12.87 1.05 -5.25
CA LYS A 71 12.46 0.78 -3.86
C LYS A 71 12.11 2.07 -3.13
N LEU A 72 11.00 2.10 -2.38
CA LEU A 72 10.68 3.20 -1.46
C LEU A 72 11.50 3.03 -0.17
N SER A 73 12.50 3.89 0.05
CA SER A 73 13.52 3.72 1.10
C SER A 73 13.22 4.51 2.37
N LYS A 74 12.79 5.78 2.27
CA LYS A 74 12.43 6.62 3.44
C LYS A 74 11.21 7.49 3.17
N PHE A 75 10.32 7.63 4.14
CA PHE A 75 9.13 8.48 4.12
C PHE A 75 8.53 8.55 5.54
N HIS A 76 7.66 9.53 5.80
CA HIS A 76 6.96 9.67 7.08
C HIS A 76 5.49 9.21 7.00
N VAL A 77 4.96 8.63 8.08
CA VAL A 77 3.58 8.13 8.18
C VAL A 77 2.92 8.47 9.51
N CYS A 78 1.68 8.94 9.48
CA CYS A 78 0.93 9.31 10.68
C CYS A 78 0.37 8.14 11.51
N GLY A 79 0.46 6.90 11.01
CA GLY A 79 -0.16 5.71 11.59
C GLY A 79 -1.71 5.67 11.54
N GLN A 80 -2.39 6.80 11.31
CA GLN A 80 -3.86 6.93 11.27
C GLN A 80 -4.48 6.35 10.00
N HIS A 81 -4.31 5.04 9.76
CA HIS A 81 -4.74 4.33 8.56
C HIS A 81 -6.27 4.27 8.32
N LEU A 82 -7.09 4.78 9.26
CA LEU A 82 -8.55 4.95 9.07
C LEU A 82 -8.92 6.34 8.54
N LEU A 83 -8.05 7.35 8.71
CA LEU A 83 -8.23 8.72 8.22
C LEU A 83 -7.33 9.08 7.04
N CYS A 84 -6.21 8.37 6.88
CA CYS A 84 -5.17 8.70 5.91
C CYS A 84 -5.09 7.59 4.84
N PRO A 85 -5.68 7.79 3.65
CA PRO A 85 -5.62 6.84 2.54
C PRO A 85 -4.18 6.49 2.12
N PHE A 86 -3.21 7.40 2.31
CA PHE A 86 -1.79 7.13 2.07
C PHE A 86 -1.24 6.05 3.03
N CYS A 87 -1.43 6.20 4.35
CA CYS A 87 -1.06 5.17 5.33
C CYS A 87 -1.82 3.86 5.10
N ALA A 88 -3.12 3.94 4.78
CA ALA A 88 -3.93 2.78 4.46
C ALA A 88 -3.36 2.03 3.25
N GLY A 89 -3.09 2.74 2.15
CA GLY A 89 -2.61 2.21 0.87
C GLY A 89 -1.27 1.49 0.99
N ILE A 90 -0.32 2.06 1.73
CA ILE A 90 0.98 1.42 1.96
C ILE A 90 0.83 0.18 2.85
N ARG A 91 0.05 0.26 3.94
CA ARG A 91 -0.21 -0.90 4.81
C ARG A 91 -0.89 -2.04 4.06
N ALA A 92 -1.88 -1.74 3.21
CA ALA A 92 -2.51 -2.72 2.34
C ALA A 92 -1.52 -3.32 1.34
N SER A 93 -0.64 -2.51 0.74
CA SER A 93 0.39 -3.01 -0.18
C SER A 93 1.33 -4.03 0.49
N LYS A 94 1.75 -3.78 1.74
CA LYS A 94 2.58 -4.72 2.52
C LYS A 94 1.80 -5.96 2.96
N ALA A 95 0.52 -5.82 3.29
CA ALA A 95 -0.37 -6.95 3.56
C ALA A 95 -0.52 -7.86 2.33
N ILE A 96 -0.80 -7.29 1.15
CA ILE A 96 -0.93 -8.03 -0.13
C ILE A 96 0.32 -8.84 -0.41
N GLN A 97 1.50 -8.23 -0.27
CA GLN A 97 2.79 -8.90 -0.46
C GLN A 97 2.93 -10.12 0.47
N LYS A 98 2.86 -9.91 1.79
CA LYS A 98 3.09 -10.97 2.79
C LYS A 98 2.00 -12.06 2.78
N TYR A 99 0.75 -11.73 2.45
CA TYR A 99 -0.29 -12.76 2.27
C TYR A 99 -0.17 -13.50 0.93
N THR A 100 0.33 -12.88 -0.14
CA THR A 100 0.58 -13.61 -1.41
C THR A 100 1.72 -14.62 -1.23
N GLU A 101 2.83 -14.19 -0.62
CA GLU A 101 3.94 -15.06 -0.21
C GLU A 101 3.41 -16.28 0.58
N ARG A 102 2.60 -16.03 1.62
CA ARG A 102 2.01 -17.10 2.45
C ARG A 102 1.00 -18.00 1.72
N VAL A 103 0.20 -17.46 0.81
CA VAL A 103 -0.77 -18.25 0.04
C VAL A 103 -0.06 -19.20 -0.92
N ASP A 104 1.00 -18.74 -1.60
CA ASP A 104 1.80 -19.62 -2.45
C ASP A 104 2.62 -20.65 -1.63
N GLU A 105 3.08 -20.35 -0.40
CA GLU A 105 3.63 -21.37 0.53
C GLU A 105 2.62 -22.48 0.84
N VAL A 106 1.41 -22.11 1.25
CA VAL A 106 0.38 -23.07 1.69
C VAL A 106 -0.11 -23.91 0.51
N LEU A 107 -0.27 -23.31 -0.67
CA LEU A 107 -0.65 -24.02 -1.90
C LEU A 107 0.47 -24.89 -2.47
N LYS A 108 1.75 -24.56 -2.25
CA LYS A 108 2.88 -25.49 -2.52
C LYS A 108 2.80 -26.73 -1.64
N LYS A 109 2.46 -26.58 -0.36
CA LYS A 109 2.36 -27.70 0.61
C LYS A 109 1.09 -28.54 0.43
N ASN A 110 -0.05 -27.94 0.12
CA ASN A 110 -1.29 -28.66 -0.19
C ASN A 110 -1.98 -28.09 -1.44
N ARG A 111 -1.71 -28.74 -2.58
CA ARG A 111 -2.29 -28.38 -3.89
C ARG A 111 -3.77 -28.75 -4.06
N LYS A 112 -4.39 -29.47 -3.10
CA LYS A 112 -5.83 -29.81 -3.15
C LYS A 112 -6.73 -28.66 -2.66
N LEU A 113 -6.16 -27.69 -1.94
CA LEU A 113 -6.90 -26.54 -1.39
C LEU A 113 -7.51 -25.68 -2.50
N LYS A 114 -8.76 -25.28 -2.31
CA LYS A 114 -9.59 -24.56 -3.30
C LYS A 114 -9.63 -23.07 -2.94
N PRO A 115 -8.96 -22.15 -3.68
CA PRO A 115 -8.95 -20.73 -3.33
C PRO A 115 -10.26 -20.03 -3.73
N VAL A 116 -10.85 -19.31 -2.78
CA VAL A 116 -12.12 -18.57 -2.96
C VAL A 116 -12.05 -17.19 -2.31
N LEU A 117 -12.86 -16.28 -2.82
CA LEU A 117 -13.30 -15.08 -2.12
C LEU A 117 -14.68 -15.37 -1.52
N ILE A 118 -14.88 -14.97 -0.27
CA ILE A 118 -16.18 -15.06 0.43
C ILE A 118 -16.54 -13.66 0.94
N THR A 119 -17.75 -13.22 0.64
CA THR A 119 -18.34 -11.97 1.14
C THR A 119 -19.51 -12.30 2.06
N PHE A 120 -19.53 -11.73 3.27
CA PHE A 120 -20.67 -11.77 4.18
C PHE A 120 -21.19 -10.34 4.39
N THR A 121 -22.50 -10.12 4.30
CA THR A 121 -23.11 -8.83 4.69
C THR A 121 -24.12 -9.01 5.82
N VAL A 122 -24.39 -7.94 6.56
CA VAL A 122 -25.61 -7.78 7.38
C VAL A 122 -26.60 -6.87 6.64
N LYS A 123 -27.79 -6.64 7.19
CA LYS A 123 -28.71 -5.63 6.66
C LYS A 123 -28.12 -4.23 6.86
N ASN A 124 -28.44 -3.31 5.95
CA ASN A 124 -28.08 -1.91 6.08
C ASN A 124 -28.67 -1.30 7.38
N GLY A 125 -28.19 -0.11 7.75
CA GLY A 125 -28.84 0.71 8.77
C GLY A 125 -28.16 2.06 8.97
N ILE A 126 -28.88 2.99 9.61
CA ILE A 126 -28.42 4.36 9.84
C ILE A 126 -27.28 4.47 10.87
N ASP A 127 -27.14 3.51 11.79
CA ASP A 127 -26.09 3.50 12.82
C ASP A 127 -24.92 2.59 12.43
N LEU A 128 -23.80 3.17 12.03
CA LEU A 128 -22.54 2.45 11.76
C LEU A 128 -22.00 1.72 13.01
N GLY A 129 -22.17 2.32 14.19
CA GLY A 129 -21.68 1.82 15.46
C GLY A 129 -22.35 0.51 15.85
N GLU A 130 -23.68 0.45 15.73
CA GLU A 130 -24.46 -0.76 15.93
C GLU A 130 -24.23 -1.75 14.77
N ARG A 131 -24.43 -1.38 13.50
CA ARG A 131 -24.36 -2.30 12.35
C ARG A 131 -22.98 -2.97 12.21
N SER A 132 -21.90 -2.21 12.39
CA SER A 132 -20.53 -2.74 12.38
C SER A 132 -20.29 -3.67 13.57
N SER A 133 -20.86 -3.37 14.74
CA SER A 133 -20.74 -4.22 15.92
C SER A 133 -21.57 -5.49 15.82
N HIS A 134 -22.72 -5.46 15.14
CA HIS A 134 -23.53 -6.63 14.78
C HIS A 134 -22.73 -7.60 13.90
N LEU A 135 -22.23 -7.12 12.75
CA LEU A 135 -21.38 -7.90 11.85
C LEU A 135 -20.15 -8.48 12.56
N ILE A 136 -19.48 -7.71 13.40
CA ILE A 136 -18.32 -8.17 14.19
C ILE A 136 -18.72 -9.24 15.23
N LYS A 137 -19.88 -9.12 15.90
CA LYS A 137 -20.39 -10.15 16.83
C LYS A 137 -20.72 -11.44 16.08
N SER A 138 -21.50 -11.36 15.00
CA SER A 138 -21.93 -12.51 14.20
C SER A 138 -20.74 -13.26 13.60
N PHE A 139 -19.76 -12.55 13.04
CA PHE A 139 -18.54 -13.20 12.52
C PHE A 139 -17.68 -13.82 13.63
N ARG A 140 -17.61 -13.22 14.84
CA ARG A 140 -16.96 -13.84 16.00
C ARG A 140 -17.68 -15.12 16.45
N THR A 141 -19.00 -15.18 16.37
CA THR A 141 -19.77 -16.40 16.63
C THR A 141 -19.43 -17.49 15.62
N LEU A 142 -19.37 -17.16 14.32
CA LEU A 142 -18.99 -18.11 13.26
C LEU A 142 -17.55 -18.66 13.45
N LEU A 143 -16.58 -17.78 13.75
CA LEU A 143 -15.22 -18.17 14.14
C LEU A 143 -15.16 -19.04 15.41
N LYS A 144 -16.06 -18.81 16.38
CA LYS A 144 -16.17 -19.62 17.60
C LYS A 144 -16.72 -21.00 17.27
N ARG A 145 -17.80 -21.12 16.48
CA ARG A 145 -18.39 -22.40 16.06
C ARG A 145 -17.38 -23.29 15.33
N ARG A 146 -16.64 -22.75 14.35
CA ARG A 146 -15.54 -23.48 13.69
C ARG A 146 -14.46 -23.95 14.66
N ARG A 147 -14.11 -23.13 15.68
CA ARG A 147 -13.12 -23.50 16.70
C ARG A 147 -13.65 -24.56 17.66
N ASP A 148 -14.93 -24.51 18.02
CA ASP A 148 -15.60 -25.53 18.83
C ASP A 148 -15.66 -26.87 18.08
N TYR A 149 -16.01 -26.89 16.78
CA TYR A 149 -15.94 -28.10 15.95
C TYR A 149 -14.53 -28.71 15.94
N ILE A 150 -13.51 -27.92 15.58
CA ILE A 150 -12.10 -28.39 15.53
C ILE A 150 -11.58 -28.90 16.88
N LYS A 151 -12.07 -28.36 18.01
CA LYS A 151 -11.63 -28.78 19.36
C LYS A 151 -12.48 -29.86 20.02
N LYS A 152 -13.72 -30.09 19.57
CA LYS A 152 -14.72 -30.91 20.29
C LYS A 152 -15.48 -31.90 19.39
N GLY A 153 -15.15 -31.96 18.10
CA GLY A 153 -15.77 -32.85 17.10
C GLY A 153 -17.23 -32.55 16.75
N ARG A 154 -17.88 -31.55 17.38
CA ARG A 154 -19.33 -31.33 17.30
C ARG A 154 -19.72 -29.93 16.83
N GLY A 155 -20.87 -29.83 16.16
CA GLY A 155 -21.36 -28.58 15.59
C GLY A 155 -20.70 -28.22 14.26
N PHE A 156 -20.55 -29.20 13.38
CA PHE A 156 -20.19 -28.95 11.98
C PHE A 156 -21.18 -27.98 11.32
N ASN A 157 -20.68 -27.27 10.32
CA ASN A 157 -21.37 -26.33 9.44
C ASN A 157 -20.36 -25.98 8.33
N GLU A 158 -20.83 -25.53 7.17
CA GLU A 158 -19.99 -25.30 5.99
C GLU A 158 -18.76 -24.41 6.18
N PHE A 159 -18.80 -23.43 7.10
CA PHE A 159 -17.64 -22.59 7.40
C PHE A 159 -16.47 -23.40 8.00
N CYS A 160 -16.71 -24.62 8.48
CA CYS A 160 -15.68 -25.55 8.93
C CYS A 160 -14.83 -26.12 7.79
N LYS A 161 -15.32 -26.14 6.54
CA LYS A 161 -14.55 -26.56 5.34
C LYS A 161 -13.44 -25.58 4.96
N ILE A 162 -13.39 -24.39 5.56
CA ILE A 162 -12.29 -23.43 5.39
C ILE A 162 -11.06 -23.93 6.14
N ASN A 163 -9.98 -24.28 5.42
CA ASN A 163 -8.68 -24.65 5.98
C ASN A 163 -8.01 -23.47 6.71
N GLY A 164 -8.01 -22.32 6.04
CA GLY A 164 -7.49 -21.05 6.55
C GLY A 164 -7.85 -19.89 5.64
N ALA A 165 -7.88 -18.69 6.21
CA ALA A 165 -8.32 -17.49 5.51
C ALA A 165 -7.74 -16.21 6.10
N MET A 166 -7.72 -15.14 5.31
CA MET A 166 -7.55 -13.76 5.77
C MET A 166 -8.80 -12.94 5.45
N TYR A 167 -9.13 -11.97 6.29
CA TYR A 167 -10.37 -11.19 6.18
C TYR A 167 -10.21 -9.73 6.61
N SER A 168 -11.12 -8.90 6.09
CA SER A 168 -11.23 -7.47 6.36
C SER A 168 -12.70 -7.05 6.46
N TYR A 169 -13.02 -6.18 7.42
CA TYR A 169 -14.31 -5.49 7.46
C TYR A 169 -14.25 -4.23 6.61
N GLU A 170 -15.26 -4.05 5.78
CA GLU A 170 -15.54 -2.87 4.98
C GLU A 170 -16.77 -2.14 5.56
N ASN A 171 -16.84 -0.82 5.37
CA ASN A 171 -18.03 -0.03 5.68
C ASN A 171 -18.20 1.00 4.55
N THR A 172 -19.19 0.80 3.68
CA THR A 172 -19.61 1.79 2.68
C THR A 172 -20.84 2.54 3.15
N TYR A 173 -21.07 3.73 2.60
CA TYR A 173 -22.25 4.55 2.86
C TYR A 173 -23.01 4.77 1.55
N ASN A 174 -24.34 4.78 1.63
CA ASN A 174 -25.20 5.08 0.49
C ASN A 174 -25.87 6.44 0.69
N GLU A 175 -25.40 7.46 -0.05
CA GLU A 175 -25.92 8.83 0.03
C GLU A 175 -27.42 8.95 -0.32
N GLN A 176 -28.00 7.96 -1.02
CA GLN A 176 -29.43 7.95 -1.39
C GLN A 176 -30.33 7.44 -0.25
N THR A 177 -30.00 6.31 0.38
CA THR A 177 -30.78 5.78 1.53
C THR A 177 -30.33 6.34 2.87
N LYS A 178 -29.17 7.02 2.91
CA LYS A 178 -28.46 7.50 4.10
C LYS A 178 -28.05 6.39 5.08
N GLU A 179 -27.88 5.17 4.57
CA GLU A 179 -27.52 4.00 5.35
C GLU A 179 -26.04 3.63 5.23
N TRP A 180 -25.52 3.02 6.30
CA TRP A 180 -24.27 2.30 6.31
C TRP A 180 -24.46 0.83 5.90
N HIS A 181 -23.54 0.35 5.07
CA HIS A 181 -23.48 -1.01 4.54
C HIS A 181 -22.17 -1.69 5.00
N PRO A 182 -22.07 -2.14 6.26
CA PRO A 182 -20.90 -2.89 6.71
C PRO A 182 -20.94 -4.32 6.18
N HIS A 183 -19.82 -4.78 5.66
CA HIS A 183 -19.67 -6.13 5.12
C HIS A 183 -18.25 -6.67 5.34
N LEU A 184 -18.08 -7.99 5.33
CA LEU A 184 -16.81 -8.67 5.56
C LEU A 184 -16.39 -9.42 4.31
N HIS A 185 -15.18 -9.15 3.84
CA HIS A 185 -14.55 -9.84 2.73
C HIS A 185 -13.45 -10.75 3.22
N MET A 186 -13.31 -11.91 2.59
CA MET A 186 -12.38 -12.94 2.99
C MET A 186 -11.76 -13.62 1.78
N PHE A 187 -10.44 -13.83 1.82
CA PHE A 187 -9.76 -14.78 0.93
C PHE A 187 -9.55 -16.06 1.74
N ALA A 188 -10.16 -17.15 1.29
CA ALA A 188 -10.15 -18.43 1.97
C ALA A 188 -9.57 -19.53 1.10
N LEU A 189 -8.88 -20.47 1.74
CA LEU A 189 -8.47 -21.74 1.18
C LEU A 189 -9.40 -22.81 1.76
N LEU A 190 -10.17 -23.48 0.92
CA LEU A 190 -11.08 -24.55 1.35
C LEU A 190 -10.43 -25.91 1.21
N ASP A 191 -10.66 -26.80 2.18
CA ASP A 191 -10.39 -28.23 2.03
C ASP A 191 -11.43 -28.84 1.07
N ASP A 192 -12.72 -28.55 1.29
CA ASP A 192 -13.79 -28.89 0.35
C ASP A 192 -14.76 -27.76 -0.01
N TRP A 193 -15.48 -27.90 -1.13
CA TRP A 193 -16.36 -26.86 -1.63
C TRP A 193 -17.53 -26.61 -0.67
N ILE A 194 -17.84 -25.32 -0.49
CA ILE A 194 -18.91 -24.86 0.38
C ILE A 194 -20.23 -24.89 -0.38
N ASP A 195 -21.25 -25.48 0.24
CA ASP A 195 -22.65 -25.23 -0.07
C ASP A 195 -23.01 -23.80 0.35
N GLN A 196 -23.36 -22.99 -0.63
CA GLN A 196 -23.66 -21.57 -0.43
C GLN A 196 -25.03 -21.36 0.21
N GLU A 197 -25.97 -22.30 0.05
CA GLU A 197 -27.29 -22.23 0.64
C GLU A 197 -27.26 -22.64 2.12
N GLU A 198 -26.61 -23.76 2.48
CA GLU A 198 -26.45 -24.14 3.89
C GLU A 198 -25.67 -23.04 4.66
N LEU A 199 -24.58 -22.51 4.08
CA LEU A 199 -23.85 -21.40 4.73
C LEU A 199 -24.66 -20.10 4.81
N SER A 200 -25.54 -19.84 3.85
CA SER A 200 -26.47 -18.70 3.86
C SER A 200 -27.51 -18.84 4.99
N GLN A 201 -28.16 -19.99 5.09
CA GLN A 201 -29.10 -20.31 6.17
C GLN A 201 -28.40 -20.27 7.55
N TYR A 202 -27.18 -20.81 7.65
CA TYR A 202 -26.39 -20.76 8.88
C TYR A 202 -25.96 -19.34 9.27
N TRP A 203 -25.59 -18.50 8.29
CA TRP A 203 -25.30 -17.08 8.53
C TRP A 203 -26.54 -16.33 9.02
N HIS A 204 -27.72 -16.60 8.45
CA HIS A 204 -28.98 -16.05 8.93
C HIS A 204 -29.34 -16.51 10.35
N SER A 205 -29.09 -17.78 10.69
CA SER A 205 -29.27 -18.30 12.07
C SER A 205 -28.40 -17.59 13.13
N ILE A 206 -27.31 -16.93 12.71
CA ILE A 206 -26.40 -16.18 13.58
C ILE A 206 -26.76 -14.69 13.59
N THR A 207 -27.17 -14.13 12.45
CA THR A 207 -27.40 -12.69 12.30
C THR A 207 -28.85 -12.25 12.55
N GLY A 208 -29.83 -13.09 12.25
CA GLY A 208 -31.26 -12.76 12.27
C GLY A 208 -31.73 -11.79 11.17
N ASP A 209 -30.83 -11.15 10.43
CA ASP A 209 -31.15 -10.07 9.48
C ASP A 209 -30.60 -10.26 8.06
N SER A 210 -29.69 -11.22 7.83
CA SER A 210 -29.07 -11.43 6.52
C SER A 210 -28.81 -12.89 6.15
N MET A 211 -29.20 -13.25 4.92
CA MET A 211 -28.83 -14.48 4.21
C MET A 211 -27.71 -14.24 3.17
N ILE A 212 -27.17 -13.02 3.08
CA ILE A 212 -26.29 -12.64 1.96
C ILE A 212 -24.86 -13.14 2.21
N VAL A 213 -24.54 -14.25 1.53
CA VAL A 213 -23.21 -14.82 1.41
C VAL A 213 -22.88 -15.00 -0.09
N ASP A 214 -21.78 -14.40 -0.56
CA ASP A 214 -21.24 -14.54 -1.91
C ASP A 214 -19.96 -15.37 -1.88
N ILE A 215 -19.82 -16.36 -2.78
CA ILE A 215 -18.67 -17.28 -2.83
C ILE A 215 -18.15 -17.37 -4.26
N ARG A 216 -16.99 -16.76 -4.53
CA ARG A 216 -16.39 -16.69 -5.88
C ARG A 216 -15.07 -17.44 -5.93
N ARG A 217 -14.94 -18.40 -6.87
CA ARG A 217 -13.68 -19.15 -7.08
C ARG A 217 -12.58 -18.23 -7.63
N VAL A 218 -11.43 -18.18 -6.96
CA VAL A 218 -10.30 -17.37 -7.43
C VAL A 218 -9.51 -18.14 -8.48
N LYS A 219 -9.52 -17.63 -9.72
CA LYS A 219 -8.63 -18.10 -10.79
C LYS A 219 -7.23 -17.51 -10.59
N LYS A 220 -6.18 -18.33 -10.69
CA LYS A 220 -4.78 -17.86 -10.66
C LYS A 220 -4.47 -17.10 -11.96
N GLU A 221 -4.02 -15.86 -11.84
CA GLU A 221 -3.71 -15.00 -12.99
C GLU A 221 -2.26 -15.20 -13.43
N LYS A 222 -1.97 -15.21 -14.75
CA LYS A 222 -0.60 -15.38 -15.25
C LYS A 222 0.27 -14.19 -14.79
N GLY A 223 1.46 -14.47 -14.26
CA GLY A 223 2.38 -13.48 -13.68
C GLY A 223 1.96 -12.96 -12.29
N LEU A 224 0.69 -12.58 -12.11
CA LEU A 224 0.18 -11.98 -10.87
C LEU A 224 -0.22 -12.99 -9.77
N GLY A 225 -0.40 -14.27 -10.10
CA GLY A 225 -0.71 -15.32 -9.14
C GLY A 225 -2.06 -15.11 -8.46
N TYR A 226 -2.05 -15.02 -7.11
CA TYR A 226 -3.23 -14.72 -6.30
C TYR A 226 -3.30 -13.25 -5.82
N SER A 227 -2.30 -12.43 -6.20
CA SER A 227 -2.14 -11.04 -5.73
C SER A 227 -3.38 -10.18 -5.93
N LYS A 228 -4.15 -10.43 -7.01
CA LYS A 228 -5.39 -9.71 -7.34
C LYS A 228 -6.52 -9.97 -6.34
N ALA A 229 -6.72 -11.21 -5.93
CA ALA A 229 -7.72 -11.55 -4.90
C ALA A 229 -7.24 -11.19 -3.49
N ALA A 230 -5.93 -11.30 -3.22
CA ALA A 230 -5.33 -10.77 -2.01
C ALA A 230 -5.49 -9.24 -1.93
N ALA A 231 -5.38 -8.55 -3.07
CA ALA A 231 -5.65 -7.13 -3.21
C ALA A 231 -7.14 -6.77 -3.14
N GLU A 232 -8.07 -7.63 -3.56
CA GLU A 232 -9.50 -7.43 -3.34
C GLU A 232 -9.77 -7.29 -1.84
N VAL A 233 -9.42 -8.29 -1.02
CA VAL A 233 -9.53 -8.23 0.45
C VAL A 233 -8.81 -7.01 1.04
N CYS A 234 -7.54 -6.79 0.67
CA CYS A 234 -6.76 -5.69 1.25
C CYS A 234 -7.22 -4.29 0.77
N LYS A 235 -7.95 -4.17 -0.36
CA LYS A 235 -8.51 -2.91 -0.87
C LYS A 235 -9.67 -2.42 0.01
N TYR A 236 -10.33 -3.28 0.76
CA TYR A 236 -11.45 -2.87 1.62
C TYR A 236 -11.00 -2.13 2.87
N ALA A 237 -9.77 -2.38 3.35
CA ALA A 237 -9.10 -1.49 4.30
C ALA A 237 -8.80 -0.09 3.71
N LEU A 238 -9.01 0.13 2.40
CA LEU A 238 -8.82 1.39 1.69
C LEU A 238 -10.12 2.10 1.32
N LYS A 239 -11.32 1.54 1.53
CA LYS A 239 -12.60 2.19 1.14
C LYS A 239 -13.00 3.40 2.01
N PHE A 240 -12.32 3.63 3.13
CA PHE A 240 -12.25 4.98 3.76
C PHE A 240 -11.67 6.04 2.80
N GLY A 241 -10.99 5.58 1.74
CA GLY A 241 -10.53 6.32 0.57
C GLY A 241 -11.60 6.60 -0.50
N ASP A 242 -12.84 6.15 -0.31
CA ASP A 242 -13.95 6.34 -1.27
C ASP A 242 -15.16 7.14 -0.69
N LEU A 243 -15.38 7.12 0.63
CA LEU A 243 -16.45 7.88 1.34
C LEU A 243 -16.40 9.43 1.15
N SER A 244 -17.32 10.21 1.72
CA SER A 244 -17.10 11.65 1.95
C SER A 244 -16.07 11.89 3.07
N VAL A 245 -15.49 13.09 3.18
CA VAL A 245 -14.53 13.42 4.28
C VAL A 245 -15.22 13.50 5.65
N GLN A 246 -16.50 13.85 5.65
CA GLN A 246 -17.40 13.84 6.79
C GLN A 246 -17.62 12.40 7.28
N ASN A 247 -18.06 11.51 6.38
CA ASN A 247 -18.38 10.12 6.70
C ASN A 247 -17.09 9.34 7.06
N THR A 248 -15.95 9.73 6.49
CA THR A 248 -14.62 9.20 6.89
C THR A 248 -14.26 9.58 8.33
N TRP A 249 -14.61 10.79 8.79
CA TRP A 249 -14.39 11.20 10.19
C TRP A 249 -15.38 10.53 11.15
N GLU A 250 -16.65 10.41 10.80
CA GLU A 250 -17.65 9.64 11.56
C GLU A 250 -17.22 8.19 11.74
N ALA A 251 -16.88 7.51 10.63
CA ALA A 251 -16.40 6.13 10.67
C ALA A 251 -15.10 5.98 11.47
N PHE A 252 -14.21 6.97 11.46
CA PHE A 252 -13.06 6.97 12.37
C PHE A 252 -13.47 7.06 13.84
N LYS A 253 -14.35 8.00 14.22
CA LYS A 253 -14.85 8.11 15.61
C LYS A 253 -15.43 6.79 16.11
N VAL A 254 -16.17 6.08 15.27
CA VAL A 254 -16.90 4.84 15.59
C VAL A 254 -16.01 3.58 15.56
N LEU A 255 -15.02 3.51 14.68
CA LEU A 255 -14.24 2.28 14.41
C LEU A 255 -12.81 2.29 14.97
N LYS A 256 -12.31 3.43 15.47
CA LYS A 256 -11.01 3.54 16.13
C LYS A 256 -10.91 2.53 17.28
N GLY A 257 -9.84 1.73 17.29
CA GLY A 257 -9.62 0.66 18.27
C GLY A 257 -10.31 -0.68 17.96
N LYS A 258 -11.30 -0.72 17.04
CA LYS A 258 -11.88 -2.00 16.58
C LYS A 258 -10.90 -2.71 15.65
N ARG A 259 -10.72 -4.03 15.82
CA ARG A 259 -9.86 -4.86 14.94
C ARG A 259 -10.58 -5.17 13.63
N LEU A 260 -10.38 -4.34 12.62
CA LEU A 260 -11.03 -4.45 11.30
C LEU A 260 -10.37 -5.45 10.32
N SER A 261 -9.36 -6.23 10.73
CA SER A 261 -8.75 -7.27 9.88
C SER A 261 -8.10 -8.40 10.68
N GLY A 262 -7.97 -9.57 10.07
CA GLY A 262 -7.35 -10.73 10.69
C GLY A 262 -7.15 -11.90 9.74
N ALA A 263 -6.68 -13.01 10.29
CA ALA A 263 -6.55 -14.28 9.61
C ALA A 263 -6.75 -15.44 10.59
N PHE A 264 -7.00 -16.64 10.08
CA PHE A 264 -7.13 -17.87 10.86
C PHE A 264 -6.72 -19.10 10.03
N GLY A 265 -6.50 -20.25 10.71
CA GLY A 265 -6.08 -21.49 10.05
C GLY A 265 -4.69 -21.39 9.43
N SER A 266 -4.46 -22.02 8.28
CA SER A 266 -3.16 -22.04 7.59
C SER A 266 -2.61 -20.66 7.18
N LEU A 267 -3.46 -19.64 7.02
CA LEU A 267 -3.07 -18.25 6.75
C LEU A 267 -2.84 -17.39 8.04
N TRP A 268 -2.96 -17.98 9.23
CA TRP A 268 -2.58 -17.32 10.48
C TRP A 268 -1.05 -17.20 10.62
N GLY A 269 -0.60 -16.31 11.51
CA GLY A 269 0.81 -16.11 11.84
C GLY A 269 1.56 -15.10 10.94
N VAL A 270 0.95 -14.63 9.84
CA VAL A 270 1.55 -13.61 8.96
C VAL A 270 1.78 -12.30 9.72
N LYS A 271 3.05 -11.98 9.99
CA LYS A 271 3.47 -10.69 10.53
C LYS A 271 3.62 -9.70 9.37
N ILE A 272 2.84 -8.63 9.40
CA ILE A 272 3.07 -7.45 8.54
C ILE A 272 4.16 -6.63 9.23
N PRO A 273 5.27 -6.26 8.55
CA PRO A 273 6.33 -5.49 9.17
C PRO A 273 5.86 -4.09 9.58
N GLU A 274 6.40 -3.59 10.69
CA GLU A 274 6.16 -2.22 11.16
C GLU A 274 6.89 -1.19 10.29
N ASN A 275 8.08 -1.55 9.80
CA ASN A 275 8.72 -0.82 8.71
C ASN A 275 7.89 -1.01 7.43
N LEU A 276 7.28 0.09 6.98
CA LEU A 276 6.48 0.13 5.76
C LEU A 276 7.29 0.46 4.49
N ALA A 277 8.60 0.68 4.61
CA ALA A 277 9.53 0.78 3.48
C ALA A 277 9.68 -0.54 2.73
N ASP A 278 10.31 -0.48 1.56
CA ASP A 278 10.61 -1.67 0.78
C ASP A 278 11.86 -2.38 1.28
N ASP A 279 11.78 -3.71 1.25
CA ASP A 279 12.91 -4.59 1.50
C ASP A 279 13.97 -4.29 0.42
N MET A 280 15.09 -3.74 0.88
CA MET A 280 16.26 -3.40 0.07
C MET A 280 16.89 -4.69 -0.46
N PRO A 281 17.53 -4.70 -1.65
CA PRO A 281 18.35 -5.84 -2.05
C PRO A 281 19.50 -6.04 -1.05
N ASP A 282 19.85 -7.29 -0.76
CA ASP A 282 20.95 -7.65 0.15
C ASP A 282 22.33 -7.31 -0.44
N GLU A 283 22.39 -7.07 -1.76
CA GLU A 283 23.54 -6.54 -2.50
C GLU A 283 23.81 -5.08 -2.10
N LYS A 284 24.54 -4.91 -0.98
CA LYS A 284 24.98 -3.60 -0.45
C LYS A 284 25.82 -2.80 -1.44
N ASP A 285 26.40 -3.50 -2.42
CA ASP A 285 27.39 -2.98 -3.36
C ASP A 285 26.78 -2.59 -4.73
N LEU A 286 25.44 -2.56 -4.86
CA LEU A 286 24.79 -2.05 -6.07
C LEU A 286 24.71 -0.51 -6.09
N PRO A 287 25.19 0.16 -7.16
CA PRO A 287 24.98 1.60 -7.33
C PRO A 287 23.50 1.92 -7.57
N TYR A 288 23.05 3.06 -7.08
CA TYR A 288 21.65 3.47 -7.19
C TYR A 288 21.47 4.98 -7.41
N LEU A 289 20.35 5.35 -8.01
CA LEU A 289 19.87 6.73 -8.04
C LEU A 289 18.94 6.98 -6.84
N GLU A 290 19.37 7.81 -5.91
CA GLU A 290 18.55 8.35 -4.82
C GLU A 290 17.66 9.47 -5.41
N MET A 291 16.34 9.32 -5.27
CA MET A 291 15.35 10.23 -5.86
C MET A 291 14.43 10.74 -4.75
N LEU A 292 14.54 12.03 -4.41
CA LEU A 292 13.71 12.67 -3.42
C LEU A 292 12.54 13.37 -4.10
N TYR A 293 11.33 12.94 -3.74
CA TYR A 293 10.09 13.55 -4.20
C TYR A 293 9.39 14.34 -3.09
N LYS A 294 8.80 15.48 -3.46
CA LYS A 294 8.01 16.36 -2.59
C LYS A 294 6.55 16.42 -3.04
N PHE A 295 5.62 16.33 -2.11
CA PHE A 295 4.18 16.42 -2.43
C PHE A 295 3.77 17.86 -2.79
N VAL A 296 3.01 18.01 -3.88
CA VAL A 296 2.44 19.28 -4.33
C VAL A 296 0.91 19.19 -4.28
N PHE A 297 0.28 20.10 -3.53
CA PHE A 297 -1.18 20.19 -3.43
C PHE A 297 -1.76 21.15 -4.47
N GLY A 298 -2.88 20.77 -5.08
CA GLY A 298 -3.54 21.51 -6.17
C GLY A 298 -4.70 20.72 -6.76
N LYS A 299 -5.37 21.28 -7.80
CA LYS A 299 -6.53 20.66 -8.48
C LYS A 299 -6.28 19.20 -8.90
N GLN A 300 -5.09 18.93 -9.44
CA GLN A 300 -4.51 17.60 -9.51
C GLN A 300 -3.23 17.65 -8.68
N SER A 301 -3.11 16.79 -7.67
CA SER A 301 -1.91 16.72 -6.83
C SER A 301 -0.98 15.61 -7.29
N TYR A 302 0.30 15.88 -7.16
CA TYR A 302 1.37 15.02 -7.63
C TYR A 302 2.55 15.06 -6.65
N TYR A 303 3.55 14.26 -6.94
CA TYR A 303 4.86 14.31 -6.29
C TYR A 303 5.86 14.82 -7.31
N ASP A 304 6.47 15.96 -7.01
CA ASP A 304 7.52 16.57 -7.83
C ASP A 304 8.89 15.98 -7.47
N LEU A 305 9.80 15.86 -8.44
CA LEU A 305 11.13 15.29 -8.26
C LEU A 305 12.14 16.39 -7.94
N THR A 306 12.31 16.70 -6.66
CA THR A 306 13.09 17.87 -6.21
C THR A 306 14.59 17.65 -6.18
N MET A 307 15.06 16.40 -6.13
CA MET A 307 16.49 16.09 -6.14
C MET A 307 16.73 14.68 -6.68
N THR A 308 17.77 14.53 -7.49
CA THR A 308 18.38 13.22 -7.79
C THR A 308 19.84 13.23 -7.37
N ARG A 309 20.30 12.13 -6.79
CA ARG A 309 21.70 11.88 -6.41
C ARG A 309 22.09 10.52 -6.93
N HIS A 310 23.19 10.42 -7.66
CA HIS A 310 23.82 9.13 -7.94
C HIS A 310 24.68 8.73 -6.75
N VAL A 311 24.60 7.47 -6.35
CA VAL A 311 25.36 6.89 -5.24
C VAL A 311 26.00 5.60 -5.74
N GLU A 312 27.31 5.63 -5.82
CA GLU A 312 28.14 4.45 -6.05
C GLU A 312 28.36 3.68 -4.74
N PRO A 313 28.59 2.36 -4.79
CA PRO A 313 28.97 1.61 -3.60
C PRO A 313 30.30 2.14 -3.04
N GLN A 314 30.38 2.31 -1.73
CA GLN A 314 31.66 2.55 -1.07
C GLN A 314 32.40 1.23 -0.98
N ASN A 315 33.44 1.06 -1.80
CA ASN A 315 34.46 0.05 -1.55
C ASN A 315 34.98 0.21 -0.11
N LYS A 316 35.08 -0.89 0.63
CA LYS A 316 35.51 -0.87 2.03
C LYS A 316 36.94 -0.34 2.20
N ASP A 317 37.75 -0.46 1.15
CA ASP A 317 39.13 0.00 1.06
C ASP A 317 39.29 1.48 1.49
N ASN A 318 38.29 2.32 1.22
CA ASN A 318 38.30 3.75 1.57
C ASN A 318 38.09 4.04 3.07
N ALA A 319 37.66 3.05 3.87
CA ALA A 319 37.49 3.24 5.32
C ALA A 319 38.84 3.39 6.03
N ASP A 320 39.85 2.63 5.57
CA ASP A 320 41.22 2.71 6.09
C ASP A 320 41.91 4.02 5.68
N ASP A 321 41.54 4.61 4.53
CA ASP A 321 42.07 5.91 4.09
C ASP A 321 41.51 7.08 4.91
N GLU A 322 40.19 7.16 5.15
CA GLU A 322 39.64 8.19 6.05
C GLU A 322 40.14 8.05 7.49
N GLU A 323 40.39 6.83 7.97
CA GLU A 323 40.99 6.64 9.30
C GLU A 323 42.49 6.96 9.33
N GLN A 324 43.22 6.73 8.23
CA GLN A 324 44.60 7.20 8.10
C GLN A 324 44.71 8.72 8.01
N GLU A 325 43.82 9.42 7.29
CA GLU A 325 43.79 10.89 7.31
C GLU A 325 43.49 11.43 8.70
N ARG A 326 42.45 10.91 9.38
CA ARG A 326 42.14 11.29 10.77
C ARG A 326 43.26 10.97 11.77
N ARG A 327 44.07 9.94 11.53
CA ARG A 327 45.28 9.65 12.32
C ARG A 327 46.43 10.63 12.01
N ARG A 328 46.65 10.98 10.74
CA ARG A 328 47.68 11.96 10.32
C ARG A 328 47.38 13.38 10.80
N GLU A 329 46.11 13.78 10.86
CA GLU A 329 45.69 15.06 11.46
C GLU A 329 45.74 15.03 13.01
N GLY A 330 45.67 13.84 13.62
CA GLY A 330 45.64 13.66 15.08
C GLY A 330 46.99 13.79 15.80
N GLU A 331 48.12 13.62 15.11
CA GLU A 331 49.46 13.58 15.74
C GLU A 331 50.17 14.94 15.85
N GLY A 332 49.48 16.05 15.59
CA GLY A 332 49.96 17.42 15.85
C GLY A 332 50.08 17.81 17.35
N GLY A 333 50.31 16.84 18.24
CA GLY A 333 49.98 16.93 19.67
C GLY A 333 51.15 16.82 20.65
N ARG A 334 51.80 17.96 20.94
CA ARG A 334 52.75 18.23 22.06
C ARG A 334 54.15 17.60 21.99
N LYS A 335 55.16 18.49 22.00
CA LYS A 335 56.00 18.71 23.20
C LYS A 335 56.62 20.11 23.18
N LEU A 336 56.79 20.70 24.37
CA LEU A 336 57.56 21.93 24.59
C LEU A 336 58.99 21.55 24.98
N VAL A 337 59.97 22.09 24.27
CA VAL A 337 61.36 22.29 24.70
C VAL A 337 61.80 23.65 24.10
N ALA A 338 62.69 24.38 24.78
CA ALA A 338 63.12 25.73 24.36
C ALA A 338 64.25 25.72 23.30
N ASN A 339 64.65 26.92 22.87
CA ASN A 339 65.50 27.21 21.70
C ASN A 339 67.02 27.11 21.96
N GLU A 340 67.80 27.64 20.99
CA GLU A 340 69.25 27.89 20.92
C GLU A 340 70.08 26.73 20.30
N ASP A 341 70.95 26.95 19.29
CA ASP A 341 71.11 28.09 18.36
C ASP A 341 71.92 27.71 17.08
N ASP A 342 71.83 28.57 16.05
CA ASP A 342 72.80 28.89 14.96
C ASP A 342 73.54 27.86 14.01
N VAL A 343 73.45 28.16 12.70
CA VAL A 343 74.56 28.28 11.70
C VAL A 343 75.27 27.07 11.00
N ARG A 344 75.07 27.03 9.66
CA ARG A 344 75.97 26.66 8.51
C ARG A 344 76.44 25.22 8.18
N SER A 345 76.82 25.08 6.88
CA SER A 345 77.62 24.03 6.19
C SER A 345 76.94 22.65 6.06
N ASP A 346 76.78 22.02 4.89
CA ASP A 346 77.66 21.67 3.74
C ASP A 346 78.23 20.23 3.84
N GLU A 347 78.42 19.58 2.68
CA GLU A 347 79.03 18.24 2.48
C GLU A 347 78.30 17.01 3.10
N GLU A 348 78.40 15.77 2.59
CA GLU A 348 78.54 15.28 1.20
C GLU A 348 77.98 13.83 1.07
N ARG A 349 77.72 13.38 -0.18
CA ARG A 349 78.03 12.01 -0.70
C ARG A 349 77.30 10.72 -0.21
N ALA A 350 76.27 10.33 -0.99
CA ALA A 350 75.96 8.96 -1.49
C ALA A 350 75.67 7.81 -0.47
N ASP A 351 75.05 6.67 -0.79
CA ASP A 351 74.40 6.07 -1.98
C ASP A 351 73.25 5.15 -1.44
N ARG A 352 72.50 4.26 -2.11
CA ARG A 352 72.50 3.69 -3.47
C ARG A 352 71.08 3.45 -3.98
N ARG A 353 70.95 3.47 -5.31
CA ARG A 353 69.70 3.38 -6.11
C ARG A 353 69.08 1.97 -6.15
N THR A 354 67.74 1.92 -6.27
CA THR A 354 67.06 1.14 -7.33
C THR A 354 65.84 1.92 -7.86
N ARG A 355 65.26 1.51 -9.01
CA ARG A 355 64.46 2.38 -9.91
C ARG A 355 63.22 1.67 -10.47
N THR A 356 62.04 2.30 -10.36
CA THR A 356 60.86 1.99 -11.20
C THR A 356 60.02 3.23 -11.55
N THR A 357 60.18 3.67 -12.81
CA THR A 357 59.23 4.41 -13.67
C THR A 357 57.88 4.90 -13.10
N ARG A 358 57.68 6.23 -13.04
CA ARG A 358 56.34 6.86 -12.97
C ARG A 358 55.55 6.66 -14.27
N GLY A 359 54.64 5.70 -14.30
CA GLY A 359 53.68 5.51 -15.41
C GLY A 359 52.54 6.53 -15.38
N ARG A 360 52.52 7.47 -16.34
CA ARG A 360 51.49 8.52 -16.45
C ARG A 360 50.17 7.95 -17.01
N LYS A 361 49.34 7.34 -16.16
CA LYS A 361 47.96 6.91 -16.54
C LYS A 361 47.18 8.10 -17.10
N LYS A 362 46.76 8.02 -18.37
CA LYS A 362 45.85 9.01 -18.97
C LYS A 362 44.46 8.86 -18.38
N GLN A 363 43.76 9.97 -18.17
CA GLN A 363 42.30 9.95 -18.00
C GLN A 363 41.65 9.43 -19.29
N HIS A 364 40.60 8.65 -19.12
CA HIS A 364 39.77 8.04 -20.15
C HIS A 364 38.31 8.44 -19.85
N TRP A 365 37.45 8.45 -20.87
CA TRP A 365 36.08 9.01 -20.81
C TRP A 365 35.95 10.55 -20.82
N GLN A 366 36.56 11.21 -21.81
CA GLN A 366 35.87 12.34 -22.45
C GLN A 366 35.25 11.85 -23.76
N VAL A 367 33.93 11.99 -23.92
CA VAL A 367 33.21 11.62 -25.14
C VAL A 367 33.19 12.83 -26.09
N PRO A 368 33.72 12.74 -27.32
CA PRO A 368 33.68 13.86 -28.26
C PRO A 368 32.25 14.23 -28.67
N PRO A 369 31.93 15.51 -28.85
CA PRO A 369 30.66 15.91 -29.42
C PRO A 369 30.54 15.49 -30.90
N VAL A 370 29.30 15.30 -31.37
CA VAL A 370 28.92 15.04 -32.76
C VAL A 370 29.29 13.65 -33.35
N THR A 371 28.62 12.60 -32.89
CA THR A 371 28.35 11.40 -33.72
C THR A 371 26.86 11.31 -34.09
N ARG A 372 26.53 11.61 -35.35
CA ARG A 372 25.16 11.51 -35.89
C ARG A 372 24.74 10.04 -36.06
N VAL A 373 23.89 9.52 -35.17
CA VAL A 373 23.25 8.20 -35.37
C VAL A 373 22.14 8.30 -36.43
N ARG A 374 22.31 7.61 -37.57
CA ARG A 374 21.29 7.55 -38.64
C ARG A 374 20.11 6.67 -38.21
N VAL A 375 18.95 7.27 -37.96
CA VAL A 375 17.70 6.52 -37.68
C VAL A 375 17.15 5.89 -38.97
N LYS A 376 17.43 4.60 -39.20
CA LYS A 376 16.76 3.77 -40.23
C LYS A 376 15.76 2.80 -39.58
N LYS A 377 14.59 3.30 -39.16
CA LYS A 377 13.35 2.53 -38.97
C LYS A 377 12.15 3.48 -39.11
N ARG A 378 11.17 3.13 -39.93
CA ARG A 378 9.97 3.95 -40.17
C ARG A 378 9.14 4.02 -38.89
N ILE A 379 8.87 5.23 -38.40
CA ILE A 379 7.78 5.45 -37.44
C ILE A 379 6.47 5.27 -38.21
N LYS A 380 5.76 4.15 -37.98
CA LYS A 380 4.34 4.09 -38.31
C LYS A 380 3.61 4.95 -37.27
N ARG A 381 3.14 6.11 -37.70
CA ARG A 381 2.23 6.97 -36.95
C ARG A 381 0.95 6.17 -36.67
N TRP A 382 0.72 5.83 -35.40
CA TRP A 382 -0.56 5.33 -34.92
C TRP A 382 -1.30 6.51 -34.30
N ASP A 383 -2.19 7.15 -35.06
CA ASP A 383 -3.21 8.02 -34.50
C ASP A 383 -4.24 7.13 -33.79
N GLY A 384 -3.95 6.78 -32.53
CA GLY A 384 -4.71 5.82 -31.73
C GLY A 384 -5.45 6.51 -30.59
N TYR A 385 -6.78 6.41 -30.58
CA TYR A 385 -7.63 7.03 -29.57
C TYR A 385 -7.29 6.54 -28.15
N LEU A 386 -7.11 7.47 -27.22
CA LEU A 386 -6.90 7.17 -25.81
C LEU A 386 -8.21 6.66 -25.21
N CYS A 387 -8.41 5.33 -25.19
CA CYS A 387 -9.60 4.73 -24.60
C CYS A 387 -9.59 4.90 -23.07
N VAL A 388 -10.22 5.98 -22.60
CA VAL A 388 -10.38 6.27 -21.18
C VAL A 388 -11.33 5.24 -20.57
N MET A 389 -10.78 4.23 -19.89
CA MET A 389 -11.56 3.28 -19.10
C MET A 389 -12.13 3.92 -17.83
N HIS A 390 -13.14 4.77 -18.03
CA HIS A 390 -14.06 5.20 -16.99
C HIS A 390 -14.89 3.99 -16.55
N MET A 391 -14.43 3.26 -15.53
CA MET A 391 -15.27 2.28 -14.83
C MET A 391 -16.31 3.00 -13.97
N ILE A 392 -17.34 3.52 -14.65
CA ILE A 392 -18.58 3.96 -14.01
C ILE A 392 -19.21 2.74 -13.32
N CYS A 393 -19.74 2.95 -12.12
CA CYS A 393 -20.35 1.89 -11.33
C CYS A 393 -21.63 1.37 -12.02
N LEU A 394 -21.71 0.06 -12.28
CA LEU A 394 -22.95 -0.60 -12.70
C LEU A 394 -23.89 -0.80 -11.50
N SER A 395 -24.36 0.31 -10.93
CA SER A 395 -25.35 0.36 -9.84
C SER A 395 -26.76 0.68 -10.34
N ARG A 396 -27.13 0.12 -11.50
CA ARG A 396 -28.48 0.17 -12.09
C ARG A 396 -28.77 -1.11 -12.89
N LEU A 397 -29.07 -2.22 -12.19
CA LEU A 397 -29.73 -3.41 -12.77
C LEU A 397 -30.21 -4.40 -11.69
N GLN A 398 -30.96 -3.91 -10.70
CA GLN A 398 -31.53 -4.78 -9.64
C GLN A 398 -32.94 -4.40 -9.14
N SER A 399 -33.63 -3.51 -9.85
CA SER A 399 -35.05 -3.21 -9.63
C SER A 399 -35.75 -3.14 -10.99
N LEU A 400 -36.35 -4.27 -11.41
CA LEU A 400 -37.39 -4.44 -12.44
C LEU A 400 -37.63 -5.92 -12.81
N TYR A 401 -36.85 -6.88 -12.31
CA TYR A 401 -37.09 -8.32 -12.47
C TYR A 401 -38.19 -8.87 -11.54
N PHE A 402 -39.36 -8.23 -11.53
CA PHE A 402 -40.63 -8.78 -11.06
C PHE A 402 -41.77 -8.01 -11.73
N VAL A 403 -42.93 -8.67 -11.92
CA VAL A 403 -44.05 -8.25 -12.80
C VAL A 403 -43.77 -8.50 -14.30
N ALA A 404 -44.85 -8.70 -15.08
CA ALA A 404 -44.89 -8.88 -16.54
C ALA A 404 -44.22 -10.16 -17.11
N ARG A 405 -44.79 -11.34 -16.83
CA ARG A 405 -44.57 -12.56 -17.61
C ARG A 405 -45.88 -13.10 -18.22
N GLN A 406 -46.54 -12.32 -19.08
CA GLN A 406 -47.74 -12.79 -19.79
C GLN A 406 -47.97 -12.06 -21.13
N SER A 407 -48.54 -12.80 -22.10
CA SER A 407 -49.04 -12.38 -23.43
C SER A 407 -48.04 -12.01 -24.54
N ILE A 408 -48.37 -12.52 -25.76
CA ILE A 408 -48.13 -11.98 -27.12
C ILE A 408 -46.63 -11.76 -27.49
N ARG A 409 -45.98 -12.49 -28.41
CA ARG A 409 -46.39 -13.31 -29.58
C ARG A 409 -46.89 -12.50 -30.79
N ASN A 410 -46.02 -11.73 -31.47
CA ASN A 410 -45.93 -11.62 -32.95
C ASN A 410 -44.86 -10.58 -33.41
N MET A 411 -44.19 -10.90 -34.54
CA MET A 411 -43.42 -10.00 -35.44
C MET A 411 -42.21 -9.24 -34.82
N GLY A 412 -41.17 -8.88 -35.57
CA GLY A 412 -40.83 -9.17 -36.96
C GLY A 412 -39.36 -8.78 -37.26
N PHE A 413 -38.79 -9.25 -38.36
CA PHE A 413 -37.44 -8.84 -38.80
C PHE A 413 -37.41 -7.35 -39.14
N PHE A 414 -36.34 -6.65 -38.74
CA PHE A 414 -35.73 -5.60 -39.57
C PHE A 414 -34.23 -5.52 -39.34
N ILE A 415 -33.46 -5.56 -40.43
CA ILE A 415 -32.03 -5.31 -40.46
C ILE A 415 -31.83 -3.91 -41.03
N VAL A 416 -31.07 -3.06 -40.33
CA VAL A 416 -30.55 -1.81 -40.89
C VAL A 416 -29.07 -1.70 -40.53
N PHE A 417 -28.21 -1.82 -41.53
CA PHE A 417 -26.82 -1.35 -41.43
C PHE A 417 -26.81 0.18 -41.46
N TYR A 418 -25.93 0.79 -40.68
CA TYR A 418 -25.24 2.01 -41.12
C TYR A 418 -23.78 1.94 -40.68
N SER A 419 -22.90 2.47 -41.53
CA SER A 419 -21.45 2.46 -41.35
C SER A 419 -20.92 3.87 -41.54
N MET A 420 -20.12 4.35 -40.59
CA MET A 420 -18.85 5.08 -40.76
C MET A 420 -18.13 5.20 -39.42
#